data_AF-A0A2P7TWT8-F1
#
_entry.id   AF-A0A2P7TWT8-F1
#
_cell.length_a   1.000
_cell.length_b   1.000
_cell.length_c   1.000
_cell.angle_alpha   90.00
_cell.angle_beta   90.00
_cell.angle_gamma   90.00
#
_symmetry.space_group_name_H-M   'P 1'
#
loop_
_entity.id
_entity.type
_entity.pdbx_description
1 polymer ?
#
loop_
_entity_poly.entity_id
_entity_poly.type
_entity_poly.pdbx_seq_one_letter_code
_entity_poly.pdbx_strand_id
1 'polypeptide(L)'
;PLVEAVASSSNAVACKNDAAWYKSAVQTGKYVEKIEPSTGAAAGTGGGTCALTATFKAAGQGVNDKVAGKTITMTLTPASGKWDCTTDLDDNIAPAACRGTKKP
;
A
#
# COMPACT_ATOMS: atom_id res chain seq x y z
N PRO A 1 -7.29 -13.46 1.01
CA PRO A 1 -7.09 -12.02 0.70
C PRO A 1 -6.83 -11.25 2.01
N LEU A 2 -6.30 -10.01 1.95
CA LEU A 2 -5.80 -9.31 3.15
C LEU A 2 -6.92 -9.07 4.19
N VAL A 3 -8.10 -8.63 3.75
CA VAL A 3 -9.21 -8.29 4.67
C VAL A 3 -9.64 -9.52 5.49
N GLU A 4 -9.70 -10.70 4.87
CA GLU A 4 -10.02 -11.96 5.55
C GLU A 4 -8.91 -12.37 6.52
N ALA A 5 -7.64 -12.19 6.13
CA ALA A 5 -6.51 -12.48 7.01
C ALA A 5 -6.50 -11.55 8.25
N VAL A 6 -6.85 -10.28 8.08
CA VAL A 6 -6.99 -9.31 9.17
C VAL A 6 -8.13 -9.73 10.10
N ALA A 7 -9.28 -10.12 9.54
CA ALA A 7 -10.42 -10.59 10.33
C ALA A 7 -10.11 -11.86 11.13
N SER A 8 -9.29 -12.76 10.58
CA SER A 8 -8.97 -14.04 11.23
C SER A 8 -7.79 -13.97 12.21
N SER A 9 -6.88 -12.99 12.09
CA SER A 9 -5.59 -13.00 12.81
C SER A 9 -5.10 -11.66 13.34
N SER A 10 -5.81 -10.55 13.12
CA SER A 10 -5.42 -9.16 13.39
C SER A 10 -4.40 -8.56 12.43
N ASN A 11 -4.33 -7.22 12.39
CA ASN A 11 -3.32 -6.50 11.59
C ASN A 11 -1.89 -6.79 12.03
N ALA A 12 -1.63 -7.01 13.32
CA ALA A 12 -0.28 -7.28 13.82
C ALA A 12 0.30 -8.59 13.27
N VAL A 13 -0.56 -9.51 12.82
CA VAL A 13 -0.17 -10.79 12.22
C VAL A 13 -0.33 -10.73 10.69
N ALA A 14 -1.48 -10.27 10.21
CA ALA A 14 -1.78 -10.25 8.79
C ALA A 14 -0.93 -9.23 8.01
N CYS A 15 -0.56 -8.10 8.60
CA CYS A 15 0.18 -7.04 7.91
C CYS A 15 1.70 -7.25 7.95
N LYS A 16 2.14 -8.40 7.47
CA LYS A 16 3.56 -8.77 7.41
C LYS A 16 3.91 -9.37 6.06
N ASN A 17 5.16 -9.22 5.68
CA ASN A 17 5.71 -9.75 4.43
C ASN A 17 5.89 -11.28 4.45
N ASP A 18 5.65 -11.94 5.60
CA ASP A 18 5.71 -13.40 5.73
C ASP A 18 4.32 -14.05 5.89
N ALA A 19 3.24 -13.25 5.93
CA ALA A 19 1.87 -13.73 6.02
C ALA A 19 1.49 -14.58 4.78
N ALA A 20 0.72 -15.64 5.00
CA ALA A 20 0.37 -16.60 3.94
C ALA A 20 -0.32 -15.94 2.73
N TRP A 21 -1.26 -15.01 2.99
CA TRP A 21 -1.94 -14.27 1.91
C TRP A 21 -0.96 -13.46 1.07
N TYR A 22 0.07 -12.88 1.69
CA TYR A 22 1.04 -12.02 1.01
C TYR A 22 2.00 -12.85 0.17
N LYS A 23 2.50 -13.98 0.70
CA LYS A 23 3.35 -14.92 -0.03
C LYS A 23 2.69 -15.47 -1.30
N SER A 24 1.37 -15.59 -1.30
CA SER A 24 0.59 -16.04 -2.45
C SER A 24 0.11 -14.89 -3.35
N ALA A 25 0.36 -13.63 -2.98
CA ALA A 25 -0.08 -12.47 -3.74
C ALA A 25 0.90 -12.12 -4.87
N VAL A 26 0.37 -11.44 -5.89
CA VAL A 26 1.22 -10.78 -6.90
C VAL A 26 1.82 -9.52 -6.28
N GLN A 27 3.15 -9.48 -6.21
CA GLN A 27 3.90 -8.39 -5.55
C GLN A 27 4.65 -7.48 -6.54
N THR A 28 4.73 -7.89 -7.80
CA THR A 28 5.47 -7.17 -8.86
C THR A 28 4.68 -7.26 -10.17
N GLY A 29 4.97 -6.36 -11.10
CA GLY A 29 4.31 -6.34 -12.40
C GLY A 29 5.11 -5.63 -13.47
N LYS A 30 4.46 -5.30 -14.58
CA LYS A 30 5.10 -4.61 -15.71
C LYS A 30 5.78 -3.31 -15.26
N TYR A 31 5.08 -2.49 -14.47
CA TYR A 31 5.49 -1.15 -14.04
C TYR A 31 5.80 -1.03 -12.55
N VAL A 32 5.38 -2.01 -11.76
CA VAL A 32 5.55 -2.05 -10.30
C VAL A 32 6.74 -2.93 -9.98
N GLU A 33 7.68 -2.39 -9.22
CA GLU A 33 8.85 -3.12 -8.74
C GLU A 33 8.46 -4.08 -7.63
N LYS A 34 7.79 -3.56 -6.60
CA LYS A 34 7.39 -4.28 -5.40
C LYS A 34 6.14 -3.70 -4.76
N ILE A 35 5.47 -4.50 -3.93
CA ILE A 35 4.38 -4.10 -3.06
C ILE A 35 4.71 -4.61 -1.66
N GLU A 36 4.86 -3.73 -0.68
CA GLU A 36 5.27 -4.12 0.68
C GLU A 36 4.21 -3.74 1.73
N PRO A 37 3.86 -4.66 2.65
CA PRO A 37 3.01 -4.36 3.79
C PRO A 37 3.82 -3.69 4.90
N SER A 38 3.22 -2.73 5.57
CA SER A 38 3.74 -2.15 6.80
C SER A 38 2.62 -1.87 7.78
N THR A 39 2.88 -2.13 9.06
CA THR A 39 1.98 -1.74 10.13
C THR A 39 2.17 -0.27 10.44
N GLY A 40 1.11 0.52 10.33
CA GLY A 40 1.11 1.90 10.82
C GLY A 40 0.82 1.97 12.32
N ALA A 41 1.37 2.97 13.00
CA ALA A 41 0.95 3.31 14.36
C ALA A 41 -0.52 3.76 14.31
N ALA A 42 -1.39 3.12 15.10
CA ALA A 42 -2.76 3.58 15.24
C ALA A 42 -2.74 5.00 15.81
N ALA A 43 -3.22 5.99 15.06
CA ALA A 43 -3.67 7.22 15.68
C ALA A 43 -4.90 6.88 16.53
N GLY A 44 -4.67 6.54 17.80
CA GLY A 44 -5.70 6.57 18.85
C GLY A 44 -6.66 5.38 19.01
N THR A 45 -6.61 4.29 18.23
CA THR A 45 -7.55 3.17 18.43
C THR A 45 -6.97 1.79 18.15
N GLY A 46 -6.62 1.05 19.21
CA GLY A 46 -6.88 -0.39 19.42
C GLY A 46 -6.38 -1.47 18.43
N GLY A 47 -5.81 -1.11 17.28
CA GLY A 47 -5.26 -2.02 16.29
C GLY A 47 -4.58 -1.21 15.20
N GLY A 48 -3.25 -1.35 15.05
CA GLY A 48 -2.47 -0.61 14.05
C GLY A 48 -3.07 -0.71 12.65
N THR A 49 -2.91 0.30 11.80
CA THR A 49 -3.34 0.23 10.40
C THR A 49 -2.46 -0.72 9.59
N CYS A 50 -2.93 -1.15 8.42
CA CYS A 50 -2.11 -1.93 7.49
C CYS A 50 -1.96 -1.17 6.17
N ALA A 51 -0.75 -0.72 5.87
CA ALA A 51 -0.42 -0.02 4.64
C ALA A 51 0.21 -1.00 3.64
N LEU A 52 -0.26 -0.97 2.39
CA LEU A 52 0.36 -1.64 1.25
C LEU A 52 0.98 -0.58 0.35
N THR A 53 2.30 -0.57 0.23
CA THR A 53 3.02 0.41 -0.60
C THR A 53 3.51 -0.26 -1.88
N ALA A 54 2.93 0.14 -3.02
CA ALA A 54 3.44 -0.19 -4.33
C ALA A 54 4.51 0.82 -4.74
N THR A 55 5.67 0.34 -5.18
CA THR A 55 6.75 1.16 -5.74
C THR A 55 6.85 0.93 -7.24
N PHE A 56 6.81 2.01 -8.02
CA PHE A 56 7.04 1.93 -9.46
C PHE A 56 8.53 1.72 -9.75
N LYS A 57 8.82 1.01 -10.84
CA LYS A 57 10.19 0.73 -11.29
C LYS A 57 10.98 2.00 -11.59
N ALA A 58 12.29 1.86 -11.80
CA ALA A 58 13.14 2.95 -12.26
C ALA A 58 12.78 3.42 -13.68
N ALA A 59 13.20 4.65 -14.02
CA ALA A 59 13.03 5.19 -15.37
C ALA A 59 13.68 4.25 -16.42
N GLY A 60 13.01 4.09 -17.56
CA GLY A 60 13.46 3.19 -18.62
C GLY A 60 13.11 1.71 -18.40
N GLN A 61 12.61 1.32 -17.23
CA GLN A 61 12.09 -0.03 -16.96
C GLN A 61 10.57 -0.12 -17.17
N GLY A 62 10.09 0.52 -18.23
CA GLY A 62 8.67 0.57 -18.60
C GLY A 62 7.89 1.76 -18.02
N VAL A 63 8.50 2.59 -17.17
CA VAL A 63 7.90 3.84 -16.68
C VAL A 63 8.76 5.05 -17.08
N ASN A 64 8.11 6.22 -17.17
CA ASN A 64 8.77 7.49 -17.46
C ASN A 64 9.25 8.18 -16.17
N ASP A 65 10.01 9.25 -16.31
CA ASP A 65 10.64 9.97 -15.19
C ASP A 65 9.65 10.56 -14.17
N LYS A 66 8.39 10.82 -14.58
CA LYS A 66 7.36 11.33 -13.68
C LYS A 66 6.82 10.26 -12.72
N VAL A 67 6.97 8.98 -13.08
CA VAL A 67 6.46 7.83 -12.32
C VAL A 67 7.60 7.04 -11.68
N ALA A 68 8.83 7.15 -12.20
CA ALA A 68 9.97 6.37 -11.77
C ALA A 68 10.21 6.46 -10.25
N GLY A 69 10.26 5.30 -9.58
CA GLY A 69 10.51 5.19 -8.13
C GLY A 69 9.41 5.75 -7.23
N LYS A 70 8.32 6.29 -7.80
CA LYS A 70 7.18 6.85 -7.07
C LYS A 70 6.36 5.73 -6.42
N THR A 71 5.49 6.10 -5.51
CA THR A 71 4.72 5.17 -4.68
C THR A 71 3.24 5.47 -4.68
N ILE A 72 2.44 4.41 -4.56
CA ILE A 72 1.03 4.48 -4.14
C ILE A 72 0.92 3.62 -2.89
N THR A 73 0.35 4.20 -1.82
CA THR A 73 0.13 3.51 -0.55
C THR A 73 -1.37 3.43 -0.27
N MET A 74 -1.89 2.21 -0.13
CA MET A 74 -3.25 1.96 0.33
C MET A 74 -3.25 1.53 1.79
N THR A 75 -4.01 2.20 2.65
CA THR A 75 -4.02 1.93 4.10
C THR A 75 -5.38 1.48 4.57
N LEU A 76 -5.46 0.26 5.12
CA LEU A 76 -6.65 -0.27 5.79
C LEU A 76 -6.66 0.14 7.25
N THR A 77 -7.76 0.76 7.67
CA THR A 77 -8.11 0.98 9.07
C THR A 77 -9.18 -0.04 9.50
N PRO A 78 -8.82 -1.14 10.20
CA PRO A 78 -9.76 -2.23 10.48
C PRO A 78 -10.98 -1.79 11.28
N ALA A 79 -10.79 -0.86 12.23
CA ALA A 79 -11.84 -0.36 13.09
C ALA A 79 -13.04 0.24 12.33
N SER A 80 -12.81 0.77 11.13
CA SER A 80 -13.84 1.38 10.28
C SER A 80 -14.00 0.70 8.92
N GLY A 81 -13.14 -0.26 8.59
CA GLY A 81 -13.04 -0.84 7.24
C GLY A 81 -12.60 0.14 6.16
N LYS A 82 -12.20 1.37 6.52
CA LYS A 82 -11.83 2.42 5.57
C LYS A 82 -10.49 2.12 4.91
N TRP A 83 -10.43 2.48 3.64
CA TRP A 83 -9.22 2.48 2.84
C TRP A 83 -8.86 3.91 2.46
N ASP A 84 -7.70 4.35 2.92
CA ASP A 84 -7.10 5.61 2.50
C ASP A 84 -6.07 5.35 1.40
N CYS A 85 -5.94 6.26 0.44
CA CYS A 85 -4.88 6.22 -0.56
C CYS A 85 -3.98 7.43 -0.41
N THR A 86 -2.67 7.24 -0.45
CA THR A 86 -1.69 8.32 -0.58
C THR A 86 -0.72 8.01 -1.71
N THR A 87 -0.10 9.05 -2.26
CA THR A 87 0.92 8.89 -3.32
C THR A 87 1.88 10.06 -3.31
N ASP A 88 3.08 9.85 -3.84
CA ASP A 88 4.03 10.94 -4.13
C ASP A 88 4.06 11.30 -5.63
N LEU A 89 3.20 10.68 -6.44
CA LEU A 89 2.93 11.06 -7.82
C LEU A 89 2.41 12.50 -7.90
N ASP A 90 2.72 13.18 -9.00
CA ASP A 90 2.11 14.46 -9.30
C ASP A 90 0.60 14.32 -9.51
N ASP A 91 -0.19 15.30 -9.08
CA ASP A 91 -1.67 15.23 -9.11
C ASP A 91 -2.25 15.03 -10.53
N ASN A 92 -1.52 15.46 -11.57
CA ASN A 92 -1.92 15.28 -12.96
C ASN A 92 -1.85 13.82 -13.44
N ILE A 93 -1.12 12.96 -12.73
CA ILE A 93 -0.96 11.53 -13.04
C ILE A 93 -1.38 10.61 -11.90
N ALA A 94 -1.58 11.16 -10.70
CA ALA A 94 -2.11 10.42 -9.57
C ALA A 94 -3.56 9.95 -9.84
N PRO A 95 -3.91 8.72 -9.41
CA PRO A 95 -5.30 8.28 -9.38
C PRO A 95 -6.15 9.25 -8.56
N ALA A 96 -7.38 9.52 -9.00
CA ALA A 96 -8.24 10.51 -8.35
C ALA A 96 -8.43 10.26 -6.84
N ALA A 97 -8.51 8.99 -6.44
CA ALA A 97 -8.66 8.59 -5.03
C ALA A 97 -7.44 8.89 -4.15
N CYS A 98 -6.29 9.22 -4.75
CA CYS A 98 -5.01 9.45 -4.07
C CYS A 98 -4.51 10.90 -4.22
N ARG A 99 -5.25 11.76 -4.94
CA ARG A 99 -4.85 13.16 -5.21
C ARG A 99 -4.97 14.02 -3.96
N GLY A 100 -4.08 15.00 -3.82
CA GLY A 100 -4.05 15.92 -2.66
C GLY A 100 -3.64 15.28 -1.33
N THR A 101 -3.38 13.96 -1.31
CA THR A 101 -2.95 13.19 -0.14
C THR A 101 -1.52 12.71 -0.35
N LYS A 102 -0.56 13.64 -0.22
CA LYS A 102 0.85 13.33 -0.43
C LYS A 102 1.38 12.51 0.73
N LYS A 103 2.06 11.39 0.43
CA LYS A 103 2.79 10.65 1.45
C LYS A 103 3.91 11.56 1.99
N PRO A 104 4.03 11.75 3.32
CA PRO A 104 5.13 12.53 3.91
C PRO A 104 6.50 11.92 3.62
#